data_AF-A0A7X1J2W5-F1
#
_entry.id   AF-A0A7X1J2W5-F1
#
_cell.length_a   1.000
_cell.length_b   1.000
_cell.length_c   1.000
_cell.angle_alpha   90.00
_cell.angle_beta   90.00
_cell.angle_gamma   90.00
#
_symmetry.space_group_name_H-M   'P 1'
#
loop_
_entity.id
_entity.type
_entity.pdbx_description
1 polymer ?
#
loop_
_entity_poly.entity_id
_entity_poly.type
_entity_poly.pdbx_seq_one_letter_code
_entity_poly.pdbx_strand_id
1 'polypeptide(L)'
;MATRDLGRLARRVKAHRLELFSSRLAAARAAGISKDTWQRVEEGEEVRESTYAKIDRVLGWAVGSCILIAAGGEPVLADEAPAAAAVAPRLSEEDVREAAYKAAMAKLPDAPIGAVQAFAEELVKVLRSTGAMEDDA
;
A
#
# COMPACT_ATOMS: atom_id res chain seq x y z
N MET A 1 -6.69 -15.52 -26.66
CA MET A 1 -6.97 -14.73 -25.44
C MET A 1 -7.61 -15.68 -24.45
N ALA A 2 -7.04 -15.87 -23.26
CA ALA A 2 -7.68 -16.70 -22.25
C ALA A 2 -9.02 -16.07 -21.86
N THR A 3 -10.11 -16.82 -22.00
CA THR A 3 -11.45 -16.35 -21.64
C THR A 3 -11.50 -16.12 -20.13
N ARG A 4 -11.79 -14.89 -19.70
CA ARG A 4 -11.94 -14.54 -18.28
C ARG A 4 -13.15 -15.27 -17.69
N ASP A 5 -12.97 -16.02 -16.61
CA ASP A 5 -14.05 -16.65 -15.85
C ASP A 5 -14.64 -15.65 -14.84
N LEU A 6 -15.57 -14.82 -15.35
CA LEU A 6 -16.27 -13.82 -14.53
C LEU A 6 -17.22 -14.47 -13.51
N GLY A 7 -17.68 -15.70 -13.76
CA GLY A 7 -18.50 -16.45 -12.80
C GLY A 7 -17.70 -16.84 -11.56
N ARG A 8 -16.42 -17.24 -11.74
CA ARG A 8 -15.50 -17.48 -10.63
C ARG A 8 -15.23 -16.20 -9.85
N LEU A 9 -14.97 -15.10 -10.54
CA LEU A 9 -14.80 -13.78 -9.90
C LEU A 9 -16.02 -13.40 -9.06
N ALA A 10 -17.22 -13.48 -9.64
CA ALA A 10 -18.47 -13.17 -8.97
C ALA A 10 -18.66 -13.93 -7.66
N ARG A 11 -18.42 -15.25 -7.67
CA ARG A 11 -18.52 -16.10 -6.47
C ARG A 11 -17.55 -15.66 -5.38
N ARG A 12 -16.30 -15.36 -5.73
CA ARG A 12 -15.27 -14.94 -4.77
C ARG A 12 -15.54 -13.56 -4.19
N VAL A 13 -15.88 -12.58 -5.04
CA VAL A 13 -16.27 -11.23 -4.59
C VAL A 13 -17.46 -11.31 -3.64
N LYS A 14 -18.48 -12.09 -3.98
CA LYS A 14 -19.67 -12.26 -3.14
C LYS A 14 -19.34 -12.91 -1.79
N ALA A 15 -18.53 -13.96 -1.77
CA ALA A 15 -18.14 -14.64 -0.54
C ALA A 15 -17.41 -13.67 0.42
N HIS A 16 -16.37 -13.00 -0.06
CA HIS A 16 -15.59 -12.06 0.75
C HIS A 16 -16.41 -10.83 1.17
N ARG A 17 -17.29 -10.32 0.30
CA ARG A 17 -18.20 -9.23 0.69
C ARG A 17 -19.06 -9.64 1.89
N LEU A 18 -19.60 -10.86 1.90
CA LEU A 18 -20.47 -11.32 2.99
C LEU A 18 -19.73 -11.42 4.33
N GLU A 19 -18.41 -11.63 4.31
CA GLU A 19 -17.57 -11.62 5.51
C GLU A 19 -17.33 -10.20 6.05
N LEU A 20 -17.21 -9.21 5.15
CA LEU A 20 -16.80 -7.84 5.50
C LEU A 20 -17.97 -6.84 5.61
N PHE A 21 -19.05 -7.05 4.86
CA PHE A 21 -20.13 -6.08 4.70
C PHE A 21 -21.51 -6.74 4.82
N SER A 22 -22.39 -6.08 5.57
CA SER A 22 -23.79 -6.48 5.75
C SER A 22 -24.62 -6.44 4.46
N SER A 23 -24.22 -5.66 3.45
CA SER A 23 -24.97 -5.53 2.20
C SER A 23 -24.10 -5.10 1.01
N ARG A 24 -24.61 -5.30 -0.21
CA ARG A 24 -24.02 -4.76 -1.46
C ARG A 24 -23.94 -3.23 -1.44
N LEU A 25 -24.93 -2.56 -0.87
CA LEU A 25 -24.95 -1.10 -0.80
C LEU A 25 -23.82 -0.59 0.09
N ALA A 26 -23.56 -1.25 1.23
CA ALA A 26 -22.45 -0.89 2.11
C ALA A 26 -21.10 -1.06 1.41
N ALA A 27 -20.90 -2.20 0.73
CA ALA A 27 -19.68 -2.46 -0.02
C ALA A 27 -19.46 -1.49 -1.19
N ALA A 28 -20.53 -1.19 -1.95
CA ALA A 28 -20.49 -0.23 -3.05
C ALA A 28 -20.14 1.19 -2.56
N ARG A 29 -20.71 1.62 -1.43
CA ARG A 29 -20.36 2.90 -0.80
C ARG A 29 -18.90 2.93 -0.37
N ALA A 30 -18.40 1.88 0.27
CA ALA A 30 -16.99 1.77 0.65
C ALA A 30 -16.06 1.84 -0.58
N ALA A 31 -16.49 1.28 -1.72
CA ALA A 31 -15.73 1.30 -2.97
C ALA A 31 -15.88 2.58 -3.80
N GLY A 32 -16.77 3.50 -3.40
CA GLY A 32 -17.06 4.69 -4.19
C GLY A 32 -17.58 4.34 -5.60
N ILE A 33 -18.46 3.34 -5.69
CA ILE A 33 -19.16 2.92 -6.92
C ILE A 33 -20.67 2.80 -6.66
N SER A 34 -21.47 2.72 -7.73
CA SER A 34 -22.91 2.50 -7.59
C SER A 34 -23.22 1.08 -7.12
N LYS A 35 -24.36 0.90 -6.45
CA LYS A 35 -24.87 -0.43 -6.04
C LYS A 35 -25.04 -1.35 -7.24
N ASP A 36 -25.55 -0.82 -8.36
CA ASP A 36 -25.78 -1.58 -9.59
C ASP A 36 -24.45 -2.04 -10.20
N THR A 37 -23.42 -1.17 -10.19
CA THR A 37 -22.07 -1.55 -10.63
C THR A 37 -21.52 -2.70 -9.78
N TRP A 38 -21.72 -2.67 -8.46
CA TRP A 38 -21.33 -3.77 -7.58
C TRP A 38 -22.10 -5.05 -7.91
N GLN A 39 -23.43 -4.94 -8.10
CA GLN A 39 -24.29 -6.06 -8.44
C GLN A 39 -23.85 -6.76 -9.71
N ARG A 40 -23.53 -6.01 -10.77
CA ARG A 40 -23.01 -6.55 -12.04
C ARG A 40 -21.79 -7.43 -11.85
N VAL A 41 -20.85 -7.03 -10.98
CA VAL A 41 -19.68 -7.84 -10.66
C VAL A 41 -20.05 -9.14 -9.94
N GLU A 42 -20.98 -9.09 -8.98
CA GLU A 42 -21.48 -10.30 -8.30
C GLU A 42 -22.36 -11.21 -9.17
N GLU A 43 -22.81 -10.72 -10.33
CA GLU A 43 -23.58 -11.47 -11.33
C GLU A 43 -22.67 -12.00 -12.46
N GLY A 44 -21.38 -11.68 -12.41
CA GLY A 44 -20.40 -12.14 -13.41
C GLY A 44 -20.44 -11.35 -14.71
N GLU A 45 -20.97 -10.13 -14.69
CA GLU A 45 -20.91 -9.22 -15.82
C GLU A 45 -19.58 -8.48 -15.89
N GLU A 46 -19.17 -8.13 -17.11
CA GLU A 46 -17.98 -7.36 -17.34
C GLU A 46 -18.16 -5.89 -16.95
N VAL A 47 -17.17 -5.35 -16.25
CA VAL A 47 -17.08 -3.93 -15.91
C VAL A 47 -15.68 -3.41 -16.24
N ARG A 48 -15.49 -2.09 -16.14
CA ARG A 48 -14.18 -1.46 -16.37
C ARG A 48 -13.15 -1.97 -15.37
N GLU A 49 -11.90 -2.12 -15.79
CA GLU A 49 -10.81 -2.56 -14.92
C GLU A 49 -10.59 -1.63 -13.72
N SER A 50 -10.86 -0.33 -13.86
CA SER A 50 -10.83 0.63 -12.76
C SER A 50 -11.87 0.31 -11.66
N THR A 51 -12.99 -0.34 -12.00
CA THR A 51 -13.97 -0.82 -11.04
C THR A 51 -13.43 -2.02 -10.27
N TYR A 52 -12.79 -2.97 -10.96
CA TYR A 52 -12.14 -4.11 -10.30
C TYR A 52 -11.07 -3.66 -9.30
N ALA A 53 -10.23 -2.68 -9.68
CA ALA A 53 -9.23 -2.12 -8.77
C ALA A 53 -9.83 -1.44 -7.52
N LYS A 54 -11.04 -0.85 -7.61
CA LYS A 54 -11.75 -0.31 -6.45
C LYS A 54 -12.28 -1.42 -5.54
N ILE A 55 -12.78 -2.51 -6.13
CA ILE A 55 -13.26 -3.68 -5.40
C ILE A 55 -12.10 -4.39 -4.69
N ASP A 56 -10.96 -4.57 -5.36
CA ASP A 56 -9.75 -5.15 -4.77
C ASP A 56 -9.40 -4.45 -3.45
N ARG A 57 -9.29 -3.12 -3.47
CA ARG A 57 -8.95 -2.33 -2.27
C ARG A 57 -9.94 -2.51 -1.13
N VAL A 58 -11.24 -2.53 -1.43
CA VAL A 58 -12.30 -2.63 -0.42
C VAL A 58 -12.40 -4.01 0.19
N LEU A 59 -12.02 -5.04 -0.56
CA LEU A 59 -11.98 -6.41 -0.08
C LEU A 59 -10.63 -6.77 0.57
N GLY A 60 -9.73 -5.80 0.76
CA GLY A 60 -8.42 -6.05 1.36
C GLY A 60 -7.48 -6.85 0.44
N TRP A 61 -7.74 -6.84 -0.86
CA TRP A 61 -6.90 -7.51 -1.86
C TRP A 61 -5.94 -6.52 -2.53
N ALA A 62 -4.83 -7.05 -3.01
CA ALA A 62 -3.92 -6.35 -3.88
C ALA A 62 -4.62 -5.96 -5.20
N VAL A 63 -4.32 -4.77 -5.72
CA VAL A 63 -4.84 -4.31 -7.01
C VAL A 63 -4.45 -5.30 -8.11
N GLY A 64 -5.43 -5.75 -8.89
CA GLY A 64 -5.27 -6.77 -9.92
C GLY A 64 -5.75 -8.16 -9.49
N SER A 65 -6.09 -8.36 -8.21
CA SER A 65 -6.58 -9.65 -7.70
C SER A 65 -7.87 -10.10 -8.39
N CYS A 66 -8.81 -9.20 -8.64
CA CYS A 66 -10.00 -9.52 -9.43
C CYS A 66 -9.66 -10.07 -10.83
N ILE A 67 -8.65 -9.51 -11.50
CA ILE A 67 -8.21 -9.97 -12.83
C ILE A 67 -7.53 -11.34 -12.71
N LEU A 68 -6.69 -11.53 -11.69
CA LEU A 68 -6.04 -12.81 -11.39
C LEU A 68 -7.07 -13.91 -11.11
N ILE A 69 -8.11 -13.60 -10.33
CA ILE A 69 -9.23 -14.51 -10.07
C ILE A 69 -9.96 -14.85 -11.36
N ALA A 70 -10.26 -13.87 -12.20
CA ALA A 70 -10.90 -14.12 -13.50
C ALA A 70 -10.01 -14.95 -14.44
N ALA A 71 -8.68 -14.92 -14.26
CA ALA A 71 -7.72 -15.76 -14.98
C ALA A 71 -7.52 -17.16 -14.35
N GLY A 72 -8.22 -17.48 -13.26
CA GLY A 72 -8.14 -18.78 -12.57
C GLY A 72 -7.18 -18.83 -11.38
N GLY A 73 -6.47 -17.74 -11.08
CA GLY A 73 -5.58 -17.64 -9.90
C GLY A 73 -6.31 -17.29 -8.60
N GLU A 74 -5.61 -17.17 -7.49
CA GLU A 74 -6.20 -16.81 -6.18
C GLU A 74 -6.04 -15.30 -5.90
N PRO A 75 -6.91 -14.66 -5.11
CA PRO A 75 -6.68 -13.27 -4.70
C PRO A 75 -5.40 -13.18 -3.88
N VAL A 76 -4.67 -12.08 -4.05
CA VAL A 76 -3.52 -11.76 -3.20
C VAL A 76 -4.01 -10.80 -2.13
N LEU A 77 -3.81 -11.11 -0.85
CA LEU A 77 -4.16 -10.19 0.23
C LEU A 77 -3.22 -8.98 0.19
N ALA A 78 -3.74 -7.79 0.49
CA ALA A 78 -2.97 -6.55 0.41
C ALA A 78 -1.71 -6.58 1.32
N ASP A 79 -1.79 -7.31 2.45
CA ASP A 79 -0.67 -7.48 3.38
C ASP A 79 0.38 -8.51 2.89
N GLU A 80 -0.01 -9.42 1.99
CA GLU A 80 0.86 -10.45 1.40
C GLU A 80 1.43 -10.04 0.05
N ALA A 81 0.85 -9.03 -0.59
CA ALA A 81 1.45 -8.43 -1.77
C ALA A 81 2.83 -7.88 -1.39
N PRO A 82 3.90 -8.20 -2.13
CA PRO A 82 5.14 -7.47 -1.98
C PRO A 82 4.77 -6.00 -2.19
N ALA A 83 4.80 -5.22 -1.11
CA ALA A 83 4.34 -3.84 -1.11
C ALA A 83 4.96 -3.19 -2.34
N ALA A 84 4.13 -2.91 -3.36
CA ALA A 84 4.57 -2.20 -4.54
C ALA A 84 5.05 -0.86 -4.01
N ALA A 85 6.37 -0.76 -3.84
CA ALA A 85 7.09 0.21 -3.04
C ALA A 85 6.16 1.19 -2.32
N ALA A 86 5.71 0.84 -1.11
CA ALA A 86 5.40 1.91 -0.18
C ALA A 86 6.68 2.74 -0.15
N VAL A 87 6.65 3.90 -0.80
CA VAL A 87 7.70 4.90 -0.68
C VAL A 87 7.63 5.28 0.79
N ALA A 88 8.35 4.54 1.64
CA ALA A 88 8.76 5.07 2.92
C ALA A 88 9.33 6.45 2.57
N PRO A 89 8.83 7.54 3.18
CA PRO A 89 9.38 8.86 2.91
C PRO A 89 10.88 8.71 3.12
N ARG A 90 11.63 8.84 2.02
CA ARG A 90 13.08 8.80 2.11
C ARG A 90 13.44 10.05 2.88
N LEU A 91 14.19 9.89 3.96
CA LEU A 91 14.53 11.00 4.83
C LEU A 91 15.50 11.91 4.08
N SER A 92 15.21 13.21 4.08
CA SER A 92 16.17 14.19 3.56
C SER A 92 17.39 14.23 4.47
N GLU A 93 18.52 14.69 3.93
CA GLU A 93 19.73 14.88 4.73
C GLU A 93 19.53 15.86 5.88
N GLU A 94 18.70 16.87 5.68
CA GLU A 94 18.34 17.85 6.70
C GLU A 94 17.56 17.20 7.85
N ASP A 95 16.57 16.38 7.55
CA ASP A 95 15.75 15.66 8.56
C ASP A 95 16.62 14.74 9.42
N VAL A 96 17.55 14.01 8.80
CA VAL A 96 18.47 13.10 9.50
C VAL A 96 19.40 13.89 10.42
N ARG A 97 19.96 15.01 9.94
CA ARG A 97 20.88 15.84 10.71
C ARG A 97 20.18 16.46 11.91
N GLU A 98 18.98 17.00 11.73
CA GLU A 98 18.18 17.60 12.80
C GLU A 98 17.82 16.55 13.88
N ALA A 99 17.35 15.38 13.46
CA ALA A 99 17.00 14.30 14.37
C ALA A 99 18.20 13.79 15.17
N ALA A 100 19.37 13.64 14.51
CA ALA A 100 20.61 13.23 15.15
C ALA A 100 21.09 14.25 16.19
N TYR A 101 21.07 15.53 15.83
CA TYR A 101 21.45 16.62 16.73
C TYR A 101 20.55 16.66 17.97
N LYS A 102 19.22 16.58 17.76
CA LYS A 102 18.22 16.56 18.84
C LYS A 102 18.40 15.36 19.76
N ALA A 103 18.64 14.17 19.21
CA ALA A 103 18.87 12.96 20.00
C ALA A 103 20.17 13.03 20.81
N ALA A 104 21.25 13.53 20.20
CA ALA A 104 22.54 13.68 20.86
C ALA A 104 22.48 14.70 22.01
N MET A 105 21.90 15.89 21.79
CA MET A 105 21.70 16.89 22.85
C MET A 105 20.85 16.35 24.01
N ALA A 106 19.86 15.50 23.73
CA ALA A 106 19.00 14.92 24.76
C ALA A 106 19.68 13.81 25.58
N LYS A 107 20.68 13.12 25.03
CA LYS A 107 21.34 11.97 25.67
C LYS A 107 22.76 12.24 26.13
N LEU A 108 23.39 13.30 25.62
CA LEU A 108 24.76 13.71 25.90
C LEU A 108 24.78 15.20 26.28
N PRO A 109 24.27 15.57 27.46
CA PRO A 109 24.10 16.98 27.86
C PRO A 109 25.44 17.74 27.98
N ASP A 110 26.54 17.03 28.23
CA ASP A 110 27.88 17.62 28.40
C ASP A 110 28.78 17.44 27.17
N ALA A 111 28.25 16.93 26.06
CA ALA A 111 29.04 16.78 24.84
C ALA A 111 29.40 18.16 24.26
N PRO A 112 30.67 18.39 23.86
CA PRO A 112 31.04 19.57 23.11
C PRO A 112 30.22 19.64 21.82
N ILE A 113 29.73 20.83 21.47
CA ILE A 113 28.89 21.07 20.28
C ILE A 113 29.55 20.52 19.01
N GLY A 114 30.87 20.68 18.87
CA GLY A 114 31.63 20.15 17.73
C GLY A 114 31.63 18.61 17.64
N ALA A 115 31.55 17.90 18.77
CA ALA A 115 31.45 16.45 18.78
C ALA A 115 30.05 15.97 18.37
N VAL A 116 29.01 16.71 18.75
CA VAL A 116 27.63 16.43 18.34
C VAL A 116 27.45 16.65 16.84
N GLN A 117 28.05 17.72 16.30
CA GLN A 117 28.01 17.99 14.87
C GLN A 117 28.73 16.91 14.07
N ALA A 118 29.95 16.53 14.46
CA ALA A 118 30.71 15.47 13.79
C ALA A 118 29.98 14.12 13.79
N PHE A 119 29.26 13.81 14.87
CA PHE A 119 28.42 12.61 14.95
C PHE A 119 27.27 12.64 13.94
N ALA A 120 26.56 13.75 13.82
CA ALA A 120 25.45 13.89 12.87
C ALA A 120 25.93 13.78 11.41
N GLU A 121 27.09 14.35 11.09
CA GLU A 121 27.71 14.26 9.76
C GLU A 121 28.12 12.82 9.39
N GLU A 122 28.75 12.09 10.32
CA GLU A 122 29.10 10.69 10.09
C GLU A 122 27.86 9.78 9.99
N LEU A 123 26.79 10.06 10.73
CA LEU A 123 25.54 9.31 10.61
C LEU A 123 24.89 9.46 9.23
N VAL A 124 24.85 10.70 8.71
CA VAL A 124 24.37 10.99 7.34
C VAL A 124 25.17 10.21 6.31
N LYS A 125 26.50 10.21 6.44
CA LYS A 125 27.39 9.51 5.51
C LYS A 125 27.16 8.00 5.48
N VAL A 126 26.97 7.38 6.66
CA VAL A 126 26.62 5.95 6.77
C VAL A 126 25.27 5.66 6.14
N LEU A 127 24.24 6.46 6.42
CA LEU A 127 22.90 6.27 5.88
C LEU A 127 22.85 6.47 4.35
N ARG A 128 23.63 7.41 3.80
CA ARG A 128 23.81 7.55 2.35
C ARG A 128 24.44 6.30 1.74
N SER A 129 25.49 5.76 2.37
CA SER A 129 26.17 4.54 1.87
C SER A 129 25.29 3.29 1.86
N THR A 130 24.24 3.26 2.69
CA THR A 130 23.30 2.13 2.78
C THR A 130 22.09 2.29 1.86
N GLY A 131 22.02 3.39 1.10
CA GLY A 131 20.89 3.69 0.21
C GLY A 131 19.60 4.06 0.94
N ALA A 132 19.70 4.48 2.21
CA ALA A 132 18.56 4.79 3.07
C ALA A 132 18.12 6.27 3.00
N MET A 133 18.73 7.09 2.14
CA MET A 133 18.49 8.54 2.00
C MET A 133 18.16 8.92 0.56
N GLU A 134 17.54 10.08 0.36
CA GLU A 134 17.38 10.69 -0.97
C GLU A 134 18.75 11.17 -1.50
N ASP A 135 19.02 10.90 -2.77
CA ASP A 135 20.14 11.55 -3.47
C ASP A 135 19.67 12.96 -3.84
N ASP A 136 20.25 13.99 -3.20
CA ASP A 136 20.09 15.37 -3.64
C ASP A 136 20.73 15.50 -5.04
N ALA A 137 19.91 15.87 -6.02
CA ALA A 137 20.32 16.18 -7.40
C ALA A 137 20.69 17.66 -7.57
#